data_AF-A0A8C0DKL1-F1
#
_entry.id   AF-A0A8C0DKL1-F1
#
_cell.length_a   1.000
_cell.length_b   1.000
_cell.length_c   1.000
_cell.angle_alpha   90.00
_cell.angle_beta   90.00
_cell.angle_gamma   90.00
#
_symmetry.space_group_name_H-M   'P 1'
#
loop_
_entity.id
_entity.type
_entity.pdbx_description
1 polymer ?
#
loop_
_entity_poly.entity_id
_entity_poly.type
_entity_poly.pdbx_seq_one_letter_code
_entity_poly.pdbx_strand_id
1 'polypeptide(L)' 'LIRGTDTGHSCYRPRRTGERKCKSVQGCTVEADLSVLNLVIVKKGETDIPGLTDTTVPRRLGPKRASRIHSFQSL' A
#
# COMPACT_ATOMS: atom_id res chain seq x y z
N LEU A 1 9.44 -8.32 -17.64
CA LEU A 1 8.98 -9.68 -17.21
C LEU A 1 9.67 -10.02 -15.91
N ILE A 2 8.94 -10.20 -14.81
CA ILE A 2 9.53 -10.72 -13.57
C ILE A 2 9.54 -12.24 -13.66
N ARG A 3 10.73 -12.85 -13.55
CA ARG A 3 10.96 -14.30 -13.46
C ARG A 3 11.30 -14.65 -12.00
N GLY A 4 10.37 -15.29 -11.29
CA GLY A 4 10.50 -15.58 -9.85
C GLY A 4 10.12 -14.36 -9.00
N THR A 5 9.55 -14.51 -7.81
CA THR A 5 10.19 -15.12 -6.66
C THR A 5 9.18 -15.78 -5.72
N ASP A 6 9.66 -16.81 -5.03
CA ASP A 6 9.63 -16.95 -3.58
C ASP A 6 8.80 -15.88 -2.81
N THR A 7 7.94 -16.40 -1.93
CA THR A 7 7.01 -15.71 -1.04
C THR A 7 7.42 -14.27 -0.70
N GLY A 8 6.73 -13.26 -1.25
CA GLY A 8 7.00 -11.85 -0.91
C GLY A 8 6.81 -10.84 -2.03
N HIS A 9 6.63 -11.26 -3.29
CA HIS A 9 6.42 -10.32 -4.39
C HIS A 9 5.06 -9.62 -4.37
N SER A 10 5.06 -8.31 -4.63
CA SER A 10 3.86 -7.47 -4.62
C SER A 10 2.85 -7.85 -5.70
N CYS A 11 3.31 -8.20 -6.90
CA CYS A 11 2.46 -8.45 -8.07
C CYS A 11 2.00 -9.92 -8.22
N TYR A 12 2.40 -10.82 -7.32
CA TYR A 12 2.07 -12.24 -7.43
C TYR A 12 1.75 -12.88 -6.08
N ARG A 13 0.63 -13.62 -6.03
CA ARG A 13 0.22 -14.40 -4.85
C ARG A 13 0.32 -15.90 -5.16
N PRO A 14 1.31 -16.63 -4.59
CA PRO A 14 1.46 -18.06 -4.81
C PRO A 14 0.30 -18.85 -4.19
N ARG A 15 -0.09 -19.98 -4.80
CA ARG A 15 -1.10 -20.90 -4.27
C ARG A 15 -0.48 -22.09 -3.56
N ARG A 16 0.75 -22.47 -3.95
CA ARG A 16 1.55 -23.51 -3.31
C ARG A 16 2.91 -22.96 -2.90
N THR A 17 3.47 -23.52 -1.83
CA THR A 17 4.82 -23.20 -1.38
C THR A 17 5.84 -23.57 -2.47
N GLY A 18 6.77 -22.67 -2.77
CA GLY A 18 7.81 -22.88 -3.79
C GLY A 18 7.35 -22.67 -5.24
N GLU A 19 6.10 -22.27 -5.47
CA GLU A 19 5.58 -22.01 -6.82
C GLU A 19 6.29 -20.82 -7.49
N ARG A 20 6.79 -21.01 -8.72
CA ARG A 20 7.39 -19.95 -9.53
C ARG A 20 6.61 -19.79 -10.83
N LYS A 21 6.20 -18.56 -11.13
CA LYS A 21 5.48 -18.22 -12.37
C LYS A 21 6.06 -16.95 -12.98
N CYS A 22 6.22 -16.95 -14.31
CA CYS A 22 6.61 -15.75 -15.05
C CYS A 22 5.38 -14.85 -15.24
N LYS A 23 5.51 -13.55 -14.93
CA LYS A 23 4.47 -12.54 -15.14
C LYS A 23 5.07 -11.31 -15.80
N SER A 24 4.36 -10.74 -16.77
CA SER A 24 4.61 -9.38 -17.24
C SER A 24 4.15 -8.41 -16.17
N VAL A 25 4.99 -7.41 -15.92
CA VAL A 25 4.70 -6.29 -15.03
C VAL A 25 5.21 -5.05 -15.74
N GLN A 26 4.61 -3.92 -15.40
CA GLN A 26 5.10 -2.62 -15.81
C GLN A 26 6.35 -2.23 -15.02
N GLY A 27 7.22 -1.42 -15.62
CA GLY A 27 8.38 -0.83 -14.96
C GLY A 27 7.99 0.26 -13.95
N CYS A 28 8.98 0.87 -13.30
CA CYS A 28 8.77 1.96 -12.36
C CYS A 28 8.63 3.35 -13.03
N THR A 29 9.05 3.48 -14.29
CA THR A 29 9.00 4.75 -15.03
C THR A 29 7.57 5.08 -15.43
N VAL A 30 7.21 6.35 -15.30
CA VAL A 30 5.91 6.88 -15.72
C VAL A 30 5.96 7.20 -17.22
N GLU A 31 5.03 6.63 -17.98
CA GLU A 31 4.86 6.82 -19.43
C GLU A 31 3.40 7.16 -19.75
N ALA A 32 3.15 7.76 -20.91
CA ALA A 32 1.81 8.18 -21.33
C ALA A 32 0.81 7.02 -21.49
N ASP A 33 1.29 5.79 -21.68
CA ASP A 33 0.46 4.59 -21.86
C ASP A 33 -0.10 4.02 -20.55
N LEU A 34 0.16 4.67 -19.42
CA LEU A 34 -0.41 4.32 -18.11
C LEU A 34 -1.89 4.68 -18.02
N SER A 35 -2.73 3.72 -17.65
CA SER A 35 -4.17 3.96 -17.45
C SER A 35 -4.50 4.64 -16.12
N VAL A 36 -3.76 4.33 -15.05
CA VAL A 36 -4.04 4.82 -13.68
C VAL A 36 -2.74 5.07 -12.92
N LEU A 37 -2.70 6.15 -12.15
CA LEU A 37 -1.63 6.48 -11.19
C LEU A 37 -2.19 6.57 -9.77
N ASN A 38 -1.49 5.96 -8.82
CA ASN A 38 -1.81 6.06 -7.39
C ASN A 38 -0.83 7.03 -6.74
N LEU A 39 -1.32 8.20 -6.32
CA LEU A 39 -0.53 9.26 -5.71
C LEU A 39 -0.91 9.46 -4.23
N VAL A 40 0.02 9.98 -3.43
CA VAL A 40 -0.21 10.34 -2.03
C VAL A 40 0.14 11.81 -1.83
N ILE A 41 -0.76 12.56 -1.19
CA ILE A 41 -0.55 13.99 -0.90
C ILE A 41 0.38 14.11 0.31
N VAL A 42 1.51 14.82 0.14
CA VAL A 42 2.49 15.05 1.22
C VAL A 42 2.26 16.40 1.91
N LYS A 43 1.83 17.43 1.18
CA LYS A 43 1.53 18.77 1.70
C LYS A 43 0.22 19.28 1.11
N LYS A 44 -0.59 19.96 1.91
CA LYS A 44 -1.80 20.66 1.44
C LYS A 44 -1.40 21.88 0.60
N GLY A 45 -2.10 22.10 -0.51
CA GLY A 45 -1.98 23.31 -1.33
C GLY A 45 -2.84 24.45 -0.80
N GLU A 46 -3.00 25.51 -1.59
CA GLU A 46 -3.81 26.68 -1.23
C GLU A 46 -5.31 26.36 -1.15
N THR A 47 -5.79 25.44 -1.99
CA THR A 47 -7.18 25.03 -2.04
C THR A 47 -7.36 23.64 -1.44
N ASP A 48 -8.36 23.49 -0.58
CA ASP A 48 -8.79 22.18 -0.09
C ASP A 48 -9.46 21.36 -1.21
N ILE A 49 -9.32 20.03 -1.14
CA ILE A 49 -9.85 19.10 -2.12
C ILE A 49 -11.08 18.42 -1.51
N PRO A 50 -12.29 18.65 -2.07
CA PRO A 50 -13.51 18.14 -1.48
C PRO A 50 -13.49 16.61 -1.40
N GLY A 51 -13.85 16.08 -0.23
CA GLY A 51 -13.96 14.63 0.00
C GLY A 51 -12.64 13.89 0.28
N LEU A 52 -11.50 14.58 0.24
CA LEU A 52 -10.21 14.02 0.67
C LEU A 52 -9.66 14.75 1.89
N THR A 53 -9.61 16.08 1.86
CA THR A 53 -9.07 16.89 2.96
C THR A 53 -10.07 17.18 4.07
N ASP A 54 -11.36 17.04 3.81
CA ASP A 54 -12.43 17.45 4.72
C ASP A 54 -12.83 16.33 5.70
N THR A 55 -12.64 15.08 5.27
CA THR A 55 -13.08 13.91 6.02
C THR A 55 -11.91 13.25 6.73
N THR A 56 -12.08 12.96 8.00
CA THR A 56 -11.12 12.14 8.76
C THR A 56 -11.73 10.77 9.04
N VAL A 57 -11.04 9.72 8.62
CA VAL A 57 -11.48 8.33 8.86
C VAL A 57 -10.71 7.78 10.07
N PRO A 58 -11.38 7.47 11.19
CA PRO A 58 -10.70 6.93 12.36
C PRO A 58 -10.21 5.49 12.10
N ARG A 59 -9.13 5.09 12.77
CA ARG A 59 -8.62 3.73 12.69
C ARG A 59 -9.59 2.77 13.40
N ARG A 60 -10.07 1.77 12.67
CA ARG A 60 -11.05 0.80 13.19
C ARG A 60 -10.46 -0.21 14.19
N LEU A 61 -9.20 -0.61 13.99
CA LEU A 61 -8.56 -1.67 14.80
C LEU A 61 -7.52 -1.06 15.73
N GLY A 62 -7.69 -1.30 17.03
CA GLY A 62 -6.71 -0.99 18.05
C GLY A 62 -5.59 -2.04 18.16
N PRO A 63 -4.52 -1.74 18.90
CA PRO A 63 -3.46 -2.71 19.16
C PRO A 63 -3.98 -3.92 19.93
N LYS A 64 -3.67 -5.14 19.46
CA LYS A 64 -4.10 -6.39 20.14
C LYS A 64 -3.18 -6.82 21.29
N ARG A 65 -1.89 -6.50 21.21
CA ARG A 65 -0.87 -6.99 22.17
C ARG A 65 -0.74 -6.04 23.35
N ALA A 66 -0.68 -6.56 24.57
CA ALA A 66 -0.60 -5.77 25.81
C ALA A 66 0.51 -4.71 25.77
N SER A 67 1.74 -5.07 25.38
CA SER A 67 2.85 -4.12 25.27
C SER A 67 2.59 -2.94 24.33
N ARG A 68 1.83 -3.17 23.24
CA ARG A 68 1.43 -2.11 22.30
C ARG A 68 0.24 -1.29 22.79
N ILE A 69 -0.56 -1.82 23.72
CA ILE A 69 -1.65 -1.08 24.36
C ILE A 69 -1.06 -0.10 25.38
N HIS A 70 -0.12 -0.55 26.21
CA HIS A 70 0.61 0.30 27.16
C HIS A 70 1.26 1.49 26.44
N SER A 71 2.05 1.23 25.40
CA SER A 71 2.71 2.29 24.64
C SER A 71 1.74 3.24 23.95
N PHE A 72 0.58 2.76 23.52
CA PHE A 72 -0.44 3.59 22.87
C PHE A 72 -1.16 4.51 23.86
N GLN A 73 -1.31 4.06 25.12
CA GLN A 73 -2.01 4.77 26.18
C GLN A 73 -1.07 5.54 27.12
N SER A 74 0.24 5.62 26.80
CA SER A 74 1.28 6.19 27.68
C SER A 74 1.29 5.59 29.10
N LEU A 75 0.90 4.31 29.22
CA LEU A 75 0.96 3.48 30.43
C LEU A 75 2.24 2.65 30.50
#